data_AF-A0A2E2HQA6-F1
#
_entry.id   AF-A0A2E2HQA6-F1
#
_cell.length_a   1.000
_cell.length_b   1.000
_cell.length_c   1.000
_cell.angle_alpha   90.00
_cell.angle_beta   90.00
_cell.angle_gamma   90.00
#
_symmetry.space_group_name_H-M   'P 1'
#
loop_
_entity.id
_entity.type
_entity.pdbx_description
1 polymer ?
#
loop_
_entity_poly.entity_id
_entity_poly.type
_entity_poly.pdbx_seq_one_letter_code
_entity_poly.pdbx_strand_id
1 'polypeptide(L)'
;MTATKKTTTRKRASTTKKVTATKPKKVVAQKIPDLPKNPFAYEVLDAASKMRSKANKVEVIRRYGDNSLKAVLIWNFDESIVTLLPEGEVPYGSNLEDETKTGTLSGKIDDAVSKMNELGSSSLGSQDQGQTTIRKEFTKFYNFLKGGNPGMSSLRRESMFINILQGLHPLEAEILILVKDGRLTDKYNITKDVASEAFPDIVWGGRS
;
A
#
# COMPACT_ATOMS: atom_id res chain seq x y z
N MET A 1 -14.88 83.84 16.75
CA MET A 1 -15.35 82.45 16.63
C MET A 1 -14.59 81.81 15.46
N THR A 2 -13.42 81.17 15.67
CA THR A 2 -13.22 79.70 15.81
C THR A 2 -14.00 78.87 14.77
N ALA A 3 -13.45 77.89 14.04
CA ALA A 3 -12.11 77.35 13.86
C ALA A 3 -12.10 76.47 12.58
N THR A 4 -10.95 76.37 11.91
CA THR A 4 -10.69 75.64 10.66
C THR A 4 -10.67 74.11 10.87
N LYS A 5 -11.40 73.34 10.06
CA LYS A 5 -11.40 71.86 10.07
C LYS A 5 -10.07 71.29 9.54
N LYS A 6 -9.35 70.54 10.37
CA LYS A 6 -8.24 69.65 9.99
C LYS A 6 -8.74 68.21 9.83
N THR A 7 -8.51 67.62 8.68
CA THR A 7 -8.76 66.20 8.37
C THR A 7 -7.56 65.37 8.84
N THR A 8 -7.78 64.43 9.76
CA THR A 8 -6.75 63.54 10.32
C THR A 8 -6.89 62.14 9.73
N THR A 9 -5.93 61.73 8.90
CA THR A 9 -5.84 60.38 8.32
C THR A 9 -5.24 59.42 9.35
N ARG A 10 -6.02 58.44 9.84
CA ARG A 10 -5.54 57.38 10.76
C ARG A 10 -4.79 56.31 9.95
N LYS A 11 -3.47 56.22 10.14
CA LYS A 11 -2.66 55.07 9.66
C LYS A 11 -3.01 53.81 10.46
N ARG A 12 -3.44 52.76 9.76
CA ARG A 12 -3.67 51.42 10.29
C ARG A 12 -2.31 50.75 10.50
N ALA A 13 -1.94 50.48 11.75
CA ALA A 13 -0.72 49.75 12.07
C ALA A 13 -0.87 48.28 11.65
N SER A 14 -0.02 47.81 10.73
CA SER A 14 0.09 46.40 10.35
C SER A 14 1.04 45.70 11.31
N THR A 15 0.50 44.85 12.18
CA THR A 15 1.29 44.02 13.09
C THR A 15 1.82 42.80 12.31
N THR A 16 3.02 42.90 11.74
CA THR A 16 3.69 41.78 11.09
C THR A 16 4.22 40.83 12.17
N LYS A 17 3.56 39.67 12.35
CA LYS A 17 4.06 38.58 13.19
C LYS A 17 5.37 38.06 12.58
N LYS A 18 6.46 38.23 13.32
CA LYS A 18 7.80 37.70 13.00
C LYS A 18 7.73 36.16 13.07
N VAL A 19 7.76 35.51 11.91
CA VAL A 19 7.87 34.04 11.81
C VAL A 19 9.28 33.68 12.28
N THR A 20 9.38 33.11 13.48
CA THR A 20 10.64 32.61 14.02
C THR A 20 11.08 31.43 13.17
N ALA A 21 12.17 31.59 12.40
CA ALA A 21 12.75 30.52 11.61
C ALA A 21 13.25 29.40 12.53
N THR A 22 12.50 28.30 12.58
CA THR A 22 12.91 27.07 13.26
C THR A 22 14.12 26.50 12.51
N LYS A 23 15.26 26.36 13.20
CA LYS A 23 16.46 25.73 12.63
C LYS A 23 16.10 24.34 12.06
N PRO A 24 16.54 23.99 10.84
CA PRO A 24 16.26 22.67 10.29
C PRO A 24 16.84 21.61 11.22
N LYS A 25 15.99 20.69 11.70
CA LYS A 25 16.43 19.52 12.46
C LYS A 25 17.43 18.76 11.60
N LYS A 26 18.66 18.57 12.11
CA LYS A 26 19.71 17.76 11.47
C LYS A 26 19.11 16.37 11.21
N VAL A 27 18.92 16.04 9.93
CA VAL A 27 18.37 14.74 9.52
C VAL A 27 19.46 13.71 9.82
N VAL A 28 19.32 13.00 10.94
CA VAL A 28 20.16 11.82 11.21
C VAL A 28 19.83 10.81 10.10
N ALA A 29 20.82 10.44 9.30
CA ALA A 29 20.64 9.44 8.25
C ALA A 29 20.11 8.15 8.88
N GLN A 30 18.87 7.76 8.52
CA GLN A 30 18.29 6.51 9.00
C GLN A 30 19.02 5.34 8.33
N LYS A 31 19.43 4.36 9.12
CA LYS A 31 20.02 3.12 8.62
C LYS A 31 18.94 2.28 7.95
N ILE A 32 19.23 1.77 6.76
CA ILE A 32 18.35 0.86 6.03
C ILE A 32 18.32 -0.51 6.74
N PRO A 33 17.13 -1.08 6.99
CA PRO A 33 17.00 -2.42 7.54
C PRO A 33 17.70 -3.46 6.67
N ASP A 34 18.33 -4.45 7.31
CA ASP A 34 18.94 -5.57 6.61
C ASP A 34 17.95 -6.74 6.58
N LEU A 35 17.22 -6.84 5.47
CA LEU A 35 16.26 -7.91 5.20
C LEU A 35 16.96 -9.15 4.61
N PRO A 36 16.36 -10.35 4.76
CA PRO A 36 16.88 -11.57 4.13
C PRO A 36 16.99 -11.44 2.61
N LYS A 37 17.72 -12.37 1.96
CA LYS A 37 18.01 -12.32 0.51
C LYS A 37 16.76 -12.23 -0.37
N ASN A 38 15.72 -12.98 -0.02
CA ASN A 38 14.45 -13.03 -0.74
C ASN A 38 13.32 -12.66 0.21
N PRO A 39 13.19 -11.38 0.58
CA PRO A 39 12.16 -10.95 1.51
C PRO A 39 10.78 -11.06 0.85
N PHE A 40 9.75 -11.17 1.69
CA PHE A 40 8.36 -11.07 1.26
C PHE A 40 8.01 -9.63 0.87
N ALA A 41 6.94 -9.45 0.10
CA ALA A 41 6.53 -8.12 -0.31
C ALA A 41 6.19 -7.23 0.91
N TYR A 42 5.55 -7.80 1.93
CA TYR A 42 5.20 -7.06 3.14
C TYR A 42 6.42 -6.58 3.93
N GLU A 43 7.51 -7.36 3.97
CA GLU A 43 8.74 -6.97 4.68
C GLU A 43 9.39 -5.76 4.00
N VAL A 44 9.43 -5.76 2.67
CA VAL A 44 9.98 -4.64 1.89
C VAL A 44 9.12 -3.39 2.05
N LEU A 45 7.80 -3.53 1.95
CA LEU A 45 6.87 -2.40 2.09
C LEU A 45 6.85 -1.84 3.51
N ASP A 46 6.90 -2.69 4.55
CA ASP A 46 6.98 -2.26 5.94
C ASP A 46 8.32 -1.57 6.26
N ALA A 47 9.44 -2.14 5.79
CA ALA A 47 10.75 -1.52 5.91
C ALA A 47 10.79 -0.14 5.24
N ALA A 48 10.20 0.00 4.05
CA ALA A 48 10.08 1.28 3.36
C ALA A 48 9.13 2.25 4.09
N SER A 49 7.97 1.77 4.58
CA SER A 49 7.00 2.59 5.34
C SER A 49 7.64 3.27 6.55
N LYS A 50 8.52 2.56 7.26
CA LYS A 50 9.26 3.05 8.44
C LYS A 50 10.31 4.13 8.11
N MET A 51 10.72 4.27 6.84
CA MET A 51 11.67 5.31 6.43
C MET A 51 10.99 6.67 6.33
N ARG A 52 11.63 7.71 6.87
CA ARG A 52 11.10 9.09 6.89
C ARG A 52 11.32 9.83 5.58
N SER A 53 12.48 9.65 4.96
CA SER A 53 12.85 10.35 3.72
C SER A 53 12.40 9.55 2.50
N LYS A 54 11.95 10.26 1.45
CA LYS A 54 11.65 9.66 0.14
C LYS A 54 12.84 8.85 -0.39
N ALA A 55 14.04 9.44 -0.32
CA ALA A 55 15.27 8.80 -0.79
C ALA A 55 15.52 7.43 -0.13
N ASN A 56 15.33 7.33 1.19
CA ASN A 56 15.54 6.06 1.88
C ASN A 56 14.44 5.04 1.51
N LYS A 57 13.17 5.48 1.33
CA LYS A 57 12.10 4.60 0.83
C LYS A 57 12.47 4.00 -0.52
N VAL A 58 12.92 4.85 -1.44
CA VAL A 58 13.38 4.48 -2.78
C VAL A 58 14.53 3.48 -2.69
N GLU A 59 15.50 3.72 -1.80
CA GLU A 59 16.65 2.84 -1.63
C GLU A 59 16.25 1.46 -1.09
N VAL A 60 15.34 1.37 -0.11
CA VAL A 60 14.82 0.08 0.39
C VAL A 60 14.13 -0.69 -0.72
N ILE A 61 13.21 -0.05 -1.44
CA ILE A 61 12.43 -0.69 -2.50
C ILE A 61 13.34 -1.14 -3.64
N ARG A 62 14.37 -0.35 -3.98
CA ARG A 62 15.35 -0.71 -5.02
C ARG A 62 16.26 -1.86 -4.57
N ARG A 63 16.74 -1.85 -3.33
CA ARG A 63 17.66 -2.87 -2.79
C ARG A 63 17.02 -4.25 -2.73
N TYR A 64 15.74 -4.33 -2.37
CA TYR A 64 14.99 -5.58 -2.22
C TYR A 64 13.93 -5.78 -3.31
N GLY A 65 14.08 -5.07 -4.43
CA GLY A 65 13.14 -5.08 -5.53
C GLY A 65 13.04 -6.44 -6.21
N ASP A 66 11.82 -6.81 -6.61
CA ASP A 66 11.51 -8.02 -7.35
C ASP A 66 10.39 -7.76 -8.35
N ASN A 67 10.28 -8.59 -9.40
CA ASN A 67 9.22 -8.48 -10.40
C ASN A 67 7.82 -8.59 -9.79
N SER A 68 7.64 -9.40 -8.74
CA SER A 68 6.37 -9.50 -8.04
C SER A 68 6.02 -8.22 -7.28
N LEU A 69 7.01 -7.57 -6.65
CA LEU A 69 6.81 -6.26 -6.01
C LEU A 69 6.49 -5.19 -7.05
N LYS A 70 7.15 -5.20 -8.22
CA LYS A 70 6.79 -4.33 -9.34
C LYS A 70 5.34 -4.56 -9.78
N ALA A 71 4.90 -5.81 -9.92
CA ALA A 71 3.53 -6.14 -10.28
C ALA A 71 2.51 -5.60 -9.26
N VAL A 72 2.80 -5.72 -7.97
CA VAL A 72 1.98 -5.12 -6.89
C VAL A 72 1.89 -3.60 -7.03
N LEU A 73 3.03 -2.92 -7.22
CA LEU A 73 3.07 -1.46 -7.35
C LEU A 73 2.38 -0.98 -8.63
N ILE A 74 2.54 -1.70 -9.75
CA ILE A 74 1.86 -1.42 -11.01
C ILE A 74 0.35 -1.56 -10.83
N TRP A 75 -0.12 -2.68 -10.28
CA TRP A 75 -1.55 -2.90 -10.06
C TRP A 75 -2.15 -1.80 -9.17
N ASN A 76 -1.44 -1.35 -8.13
CA ASN A 76 -1.96 -0.32 -7.24
C ASN A 76 -1.93 1.11 -7.83
N PHE A 77 -0.87 1.49 -8.56
CA PHE A 77 -0.59 2.91 -8.91
C PHE A 77 -0.80 3.25 -10.39
N ASP A 78 -0.95 2.25 -11.26
CA ASP A 78 -1.27 2.50 -12.66
C ASP A 78 -2.77 2.72 -12.84
N GLU A 79 -3.15 3.99 -13.00
CA GLU A 79 -4.53 4.45 -13.21
C GLU A 79 -5.17 3.89 -14.49
N SER A 80 -4.39 3.35 -15.43
CA SER A 80 -4.96 2.68 -16.61
C SER A 80 -5.45 1.27 -16.31
N ILE A 81 -5.06 0.67 -15.18
CA ILE A 81 -5.49 -0.67 -14.82
C ILE A 81 -6.92 -0.63 -14.28
N VAL A 82 -7.77 -1.47 -14.87
CA VAL A 82 -9.14 -1.69 -14.40
C VAL A 82 -9.20 -3.07 -13.75
N THR A 83 -9.39 -3.09 -12.43
CA THR A 83 -9.63 -4.31 -11.67
C THR A 83 -11.03 -4.88 -11.98
N LEU A 84 -11.11 -6.19 -12.21
CA LEU A 84 -12.34 -6.93 -12.49
C LEU A 84 -12.84 -7.76 -11.29
N LEU A 85 -12.30 -7.47 -10.11
CA LEU A 85 -12.77 -7.97 -8.81
C LEU A 85 -13.70 -6.94 -8.16
N PRO A 86 -14.66 -7.37 -7.31
CA PRO A 86 -15.46 -6.46 -6.51
C PRO A 86 -14.60 -5.61 -5.56
N GLU A 87 -14.97 -4.34 -5.39
CA GLU A 87 -14.38 -3.44 -4.40
C GLU A 87 -14.82 -3.81 -2.97
N GLY A 88 -13.98 -3.51 -1.97
CA GLY A 88 -14.31 -3.73 -0.56
C GLY A 88 -13.90 -5.10 -0.02
N GLU A 89 -14.60 -5.57 1.01
CA GLU A 89 -14.25 -6.81 1.72
C GLU A 89 -14.42 -8.05 0.84
N VAL A 90 -13.51 -9.00 1.01
CA VAL A 90 -13.52 -10.27 0.28
C VAL A 90 -14.27 -11.32 1.11
N PRO A 91 -15.34 -11.91 0.59
CA PRO A 91 -16.07 -12.96 1.30
C PRO A 91 -15.24 -14.25 1.36
N TYR A 92 -15.72 -15.21 2.17
CA TYR A 92 -15.26 -16.59 2.00
C TYR A 92 -15.75 -17.16 0.67
N GLY A 93 -15.09 -18.21 0.18
CA GLY A 93 -15.49 -18.87 -1.06
C GLY A 93 -16.88 -19.50 -0.97
N SER A 94 -17.39 -19.96 -2.10
CA SER A 94 -18.69 -20.64 -2.18
C SER A 94 -18.64 -22.15 -1.91
N ASN A 95 -17.61 -22.62 -1.18
CA ASN A 95 -17.48 -24.05 -0.86
C ASN A 95 -18.26 -24.40 0.41
N LEU A 96 -18.68 -25.66 0.56
CA LEU A 96 -19.43 -26.15 1.74
C LEU A 96 -18.76 -25.84 3.08
N GLU A 97 -17.42 -25.81 3.12
CA GLU A 97 -16.65 -25.47 4.33
C GLU A 97 -16.73 -23.98 4.70
N ASP A 98 -17.08 -23.12 3.74
CA ASP A 98 -17.16 -21.67 3.92
C ASP A 98 -18.57 -21.23 4.36
N GLU A 99 -19.63 -22.00 4.05
CA GLU A 99 -21.01 -21.72 4.49
C GLU A 99 -21.17 -21.72 6.02
N THR A 100 -20.25 -22.37 6.74
CA THR A 100 -20.25 -22.44 8.21
C THR A 100 -19.39 -21.37 8.88
N LYS A 101 -18.65 -20.56 8.10
CA LYS A 101 -17.76 -19.52 8.63
C LYS A 101 -18.52 -18.21 8.75
N THR A 102 -18.59 -17.67 9.96
CA THR A 102 -19.13 -16.34 10.21
C THR A 102 -18.11 -15.28 9.80
N GLY A 103 -18.54 -14.22 9.11
CA GLY A 103 -17.72 -13.07 8.72
C GLY A 103 -17.15 -13.14 7.30
N THR A 104 -16.12 -12.36 7.02
CA THR A 104 -15.45 -12.26 5.71
C THR A 104 -14.01 -12.79 5.77
N LEU A 105 -13.45 -13.17 4.61
CA LEU A 105 -12.04 -13.58 4.54
C LEU A 105 -11.13 -12.39 4.87
N SER A 106 -11.50 -11.19 4.43
CA SER A 106 -10.83 -9.94 4.83
C SER A 106 -10.77 -9.78 6.35
N GLY A 107 -11.91 -9.90 7.05
CA GLY A 107 -11.94 -9.78 8.51
C GLY A 107 -11.02 -10.80 9.21
N LYS A 108 -10.99 -12.06 8.75
CA LYS A 108 -10.06 -13.06 9.30
C LYS A 108 -8.60 -12.71 9.07
N ILE A 109 -8.26 -12.14 7.91
CA ILE A 109 -6.90 -11.69 7.62
C ILE A 109 -6.54 -10.53 8.54
N ASP A 110 -7.44 -9.56 8.71
CA ASP A 110 -7.24 -8.40 9.58
C ASP A 110 -7.07 -8.81 11.05
N ASP A 111 -7.85 -9.79 11.53
CA ASP A 111 -7.70 -10.36 12.89
C ASP A 111 -6.33 -11.03 13.06
N ALA A 112 -5.89 -11.80 12.06
CA ALA A 112 -4.58 -12.46 12.07
C ALA A 112 -3.43 -11.45 12.07
N VAL A 113 -3.53 -10.40 11.25
CA VAL A 113 -2.54 -9.30 11.18
C VAL A 113 -2.52 -8.51 12.49
N SER A 114 -3.68 -8.23 13.08
CA SER A 114 -3.79 -7.54 14.36
C SER A 114 -3.11 -8.33 15.48
N LYS A 115 -3.37 -9.64 15.56
CA LYS A 115 -2.71 -10.53 16.52
C LYS A 115 -1.20 -10.59 16.33
N MET A 116 -0.71 -10.60 15.09
CA MET A 116 0.73 -10.53 14.79
C MET A 116 1.36 -9.22 15.30
N ASN A 117 0.68 -8.10 15.09
CA ASN A 117 1.14 -6.80 15.59
C ASN A 117 1.16 -6.74 17.12
N GLU A 118 0.14 -7.27 17.79
CA GLU A 118 0.07 -7.35 19.25
C GLU A 118 1.21 -8.20 19.84
N LEU A 119 1.53 -9.32 19.19
CA LEU A 119 2.63 -10.20 19.60
C LEU A 119 4.01 -9.65 19.21
N GLY A 120 4.07 -8.59 18.40
CA GLY A 120 5.32 -8.08 17.82
C GLY A 120 6.04 -9.12 16.94
N SER A 121 5.28 -10.05 16.36
CA SER A 121 5.78 -11.18 15.58
C SER A 121 5.16 -11.15 14.19
N SER A 122 5.95 -11.38 13.15
CA SER A 122 5.44 -11.61 11.79
C SER A 122 4.97 -13.06 11.59
N SER A 123 4.77 -13.80 12.68
CA SER A 123 4.38 -15.20 12.66
C SER A 123 3.36 -15.55 13.74
N LEU A 124 2.38 -16.38 13.37
CA LEU A 124 1.41 -17.02 14.26
C LEU A 124 1.78 -18.49 14.58
N GLY A 125 3.02 -18.90 14.29
CA GLY A 125 3.57 -20.23 14.60
C GLY A 125 3.28 -21.29 13.53
N SER A 126 2.33 -22.19 13.79
CA SER A 126 1.91 -23.21 12.82
C SER A 126 0.70 -22.76 11.98
N GLN A 127 0.06 -21.66 12.36
CA GLN A 127 -1.18 -21.16 11.77
C GLN A 127 -0.98 -20.15 10.62
N ASP A 128 0.24 -19.67 10.43
CA ASP A 128 0.66 -18.66 9.45
C ASP A 128 1.54 -19.23 8.33
N GLN A 129 1.72 -20.55 8.25
CA GLN A 129 2.46 -21.17 7.15
C GLN A 129 1.63 -21.10 5.87
N GLY A 130 1.57 -19.91 5.26
CA GLY A 130 1.07 -19.71 3.92
C GLY A 130 1.78 -20.69 2.99
N GLN A 131 0.99 -21.41 2.19
CA GLN A 131 1.50 -22.41 1.26
C GLN A 131 2.13 -21.77 0.00
N THR A 132 1.91 -20.46 -0.20
CA THR A 132 2.42 -19.70 -1.33
C THR A 132 2.82 -18.27 -0.95
N THR A 133 3.32 -17.50 -1.92
CA THR A 133 3.84 -16.14 -1.73
C THR A 133 3.43 -15.27 -2.92
N ILE A 134 3.40 -13.94 -2.75
CA ILE A 134 3.14 -13.01 -3.86
C ILE A 134 4.14 -13.26 -5.01
N ARG A 135 5.39 -13.59 -4.67
CA ARG A 135 6.44 -13.94 -5.64
C ARG A 135 6.11 -15.15 -6.51
N LYS A 136 5.35 -16.11 -5.99
CA LYS A 136 4.90 -17.28 -6.76
C LYS A 136 3.62 -16.97 -7.55
N GLU A 137 2.72 -16.19 -6.97
CA GLU A 137 1.36 -15.98 -7.49
C GLU A 137 1.22 -14.78 -8.45
N PHE A 138 2.17 -13.85 -8.50
CA PHE A 138 2.01 -12.59 -9.28
C PHE A 138 1.75 -12.81 -10.78
N THR A 139 2.20 -13.93 -11.34
CA THR A 139 1.93 -14.31 -12.73
C THR A 139 0.46 -14.55 -13.00
N LYS A 140 -0.38 -14.73 -11.97
CA LYS A 140 -1.83 -14.90 -12.09
C LYS A 140 -2.60 -13.57 -12.01
N PHE A 141 -1.96 -12.45 -11.67
CA PHE A 141 -2.64 -11.17 -11.45
C PHE A 141 -3.37 -10.66 -12.70
N TYR A 142 -2.85 -10.96 -13.90
CA TYR A 142 -3.53 -10.60 -15.16
C TYR A 142 -4.96 -11.16 -15.27
N ASN A 143 -5.30 -12.25 -14.55
CA ASN A 143 -6.65 -12.78 -14.53
C ASN A 143 -7.65 -11.83 -13.84
N PHE A 144 -7.16 -10.93 -12.98
CA PHE A 144 -7.97 -9.98 -12.24
C PHE A 144 -8.08 -8.63 -12.92
N LEU A 145 -7.38 -8.42 -14.04
CA LEU A 145 -7.32 -7.14 -14.74
C LEU A 145 -8.09 -7.21 -16.07
N LYS A 146 -8.68 -6.08 -16.48
CA LYS A 146 -9.25 -5.92 -17.82
C LYS A 146 -8.16 -6.10 -18.88
N GLY A 147 -8.51 -6.76 -20.00
CA GLY A 147 -7.57 -7.07 -21.08
C GLY A 147 -6.65 -8.26 -20.83
N GLY A 148 -6.54 -8.78 -19.60
CA GLY A 148 -5.69 -9.93 -19.30
C GLY A 148 -6.28 -11.27 -19.73
N ASN A 149 -7.33 -11.75 -19.04
CA ASN A 149 -8.00 -13.00 -19.38
C ASN A 149 -9.51 -12.78 -19.61
N PRO A 150 -9.94 -12.36 -20.83
CA PRO A 150 -11.34 -12.01 -21.08
C PRO A 150 -12.29 -13.21 -21.01
N GLY A 151 -11.78 -14.44 -21.20
CA GLY A 151 -12.60 -15.66 -21.16
C GLY A 151 -13.00 -16.12 -19.76
N MET A 152 -12.50 -15.48 -18.70
CA MET A 152 -12.81 -15.87 -17.32
C MET A 152 -14.01 -15.10 -16.76
N SER A 153 -15.02 -15.83 -16.26
CA SER A 153 -16.19 -15.25 -15.59
C SER A 153 -15.82 -14.55 -14.28
N SER A 154 -16.62 -13.57 -13.87
CA SER A 154 -16.41 -12.82 -12.62
C SER A 154 -16.37 -13.75 -11.40
N LEU A 155 -17.29 -14.71 -11.31
CA LEU A 155 -17.31 -15.69 -10.22
C LEU A 155 -16.01 -16.50 -10.15
N ARG A 156 -15.48 -16.96 -11.29
CA ARG A 156 -14.23 -17.73 -11.32
C ARG A 156 -13.02 -16.88 -10.94
N ARG A 157 -13.00 -15.59 -11.30
CA ARG A 157 -11.95 -14.65 -10.87
C ARG A 157 -11.98 -14.46 -9.37
N GLU A 158 -13.17 -14.25 -8.81
CA GLU A 158 -13.37 -14.09 -7.37
C GLU A 158 -12.94 -15.35 -6.61
N SER A 159 -13.39 -16.55 -7.03
CA SER A 159 -12.93 -17.81 -6.43
C SER A 159 -11.42 -17.99 -6.55
N MET A 160 -10.82 -17.64 -7.70
CA MET A 160 -9.36 -17.71 -7.87
C MET A 160 -8.63 -16.73 -6.93
N PHE A 161 -9.15 -15.52 -6.75
CA PHE A 161 -8.59 -14.52 -5.86
C PHE A 161 -8.65 -14.99 -4.40
N ILE A 162 -9.81 -15.50 -3.96
CA ILE A 162 -10.01 -16.10 -2.63
C ILE A 162 -9.00 -17.22 -2.38
N ASN A 163 -8.82 -18.13 -3.35
CA ASN A 163 -7.84 -19.23 -3.23
C ASN A 163 -6.40 -18.74 -3.08
N ILE A 164 -6.02 -17.66 -3.79
CA ILE A 164 -4.70 -17.03 -3.63
C ILE A 164 -4.58 -16.47 -2.21
N LEU A 165 -5.55 -15.68 -1.74
CA LEU A 165 -5.51 -15.07 -0.41
C LEU A 165 -5.41 -16.12 0.71
N GLN A 166 -6.15 -17.22 0.61
CA GLN A 166 -6.10 -18.32 1.59
C GLN A 166 -4.75 -19.04 1.63
N GLY A 167 -4.01 -19.05 0.51
CA GLY A 167 -2.69 -19.66 0.44
C GLY A 167 -1.55 -18.74 0.87
N LEU A 168 -1.76 -17.43 0.93
CA LEU A 168 -0.73 -16.45 1.28
C LEU A 168 -0.57 -16.33 2.80
N HIS A 169 0.61 -15.86 3.21
CA HIS A 169 0.80 -15.33 4.56
C HIS A 169 -0.17 -14.16 4.79
N PRO A 170 -0.80 -13.98 5.97
CA PRO A 170 -1.84 -12.94 6.15
C PRO A 170 -1.36 -11.52 5.80
N LEU A 171 -0.10 -11.17 6.13
CA LEU A 171 0.49 -9.88 5.74
C LEU A 171 0.67 -9.72 4.22
N GLU A 172 0.84 -10.81 3.46
CA GLU A 172 0.85 -10.75 1.99
C GLU A 172 -0.58 -10.71 1.41
N ALA A 173 -1.52 -11.44 2.01
CA ALA A 173 -2.91 -11.41 1.60
C ALA A 173 -3.53 -10.00 1.75
N GLU A 174 -3.21 -9.33 2.85
CA GLU A 174 -3.62 -7.95 3.11
C GLU A 174 -3.16 -6.98 2.02
N ILE A 175 -1.93 -7.13 1.50
CA ILE A 175 -1.43 -6.32 0.39
C ILE A 175 -2.34 -6.46 -0.82
N LEU A 176 -2.75 -7.67 -1.18
CA LEU A 176 -3.60 -7.88 -2.37
C LEU A 176 -5.01 -7.30 -2.19
N ILE A 177 -5.56 -7.36 -0.98
CA ILE A 177 -6.85 -6.73 -0.65
C ILE A 177 -6.76 -5.21 -0.81
N LEU A 178 -5.65 -4.59 -0.37
CA LEU A 178 -5.46 -3.15 -0.55
C LEU A 178 -5.23 -2.78 -2.02
N VAL A 179 -4.43 -3.56 -2.73
CA VAL A 179 -3.98 -3.28 -4.10
C VAL A 179 -5.13 -3.37 -5.10
N LYS A 180 -6.05 -4.33 -4.94
CA LYS A 180 -7.22 -4.42 -5.84
C LYS A 180 -8.07 -3.14 -5.83
N ASP A 181 -8.04 -2.40 -4.71
CA ASP A 181 -8.78 -1.16 -4.48
C ASP A 181 -7.89 0.10 -4.58
N GLY A 182 -6.60 -0.03 -4.92
CA GLY A 182 -5.67 1.10 -5.05
C GLY A 182 -5.22 1.73 -3.71
N ARG A 183 -5.41 1.05 -2.58
CA ARG A 183 -5.28 1.59 -1.21
C ARG A 183 -3.94 1.28 -0.53
N LEU A 184 -2.91 0.88 -1.28
CA LEU A 184 -1.59 0.57 -0.70
C LEU A 184 -0.97 1.76 0.06
N THR A 185 -1.21 2.98 -0.42
CA THR A 185 -0.73 4.23 0.21
C THR A 185 -1.24 4.38 1.63
N ASP A 186 -2.51 4.03 1.87
CA ASP A 186 -3.19 4.23 3.16
C ASP A 186 -2.47 3.48 4.28
N LYS A 187 -1.95 2.28 3.98
CA LYS A 187 -1.29 1.42 4.95
C LYS A 187 0.23 1.60 5.02
N TYR A 188 0.90 1.62 3.87
CA TYR A 188 2.36 1.62 3.83
C TYR A 188 2.97 3.01 3.63
N ASN A 189 2.16 4.05 3.43
CA ASN A 189 2.64 5.41 3.17
C ASN A 189 3.68 5.45 2.01
N ILE A 190 3.45 4.64 0.98
CA ILE A 190 4.24 4.59 -0.25
C ILE A 190 3.42 5.21 -1.35
N THR A 191 4.02 6.10 -2.14
CA THR A 191 3.35 6.81 -3.22
C THR A 191 3.85 6.35 -4.59
N LYS A 192 3.07 6.62 -5.64
CA LYS A 192 3.49 6.41 -7.03
C LYS A 192 4.84 7.05 -7.35
N ASP A 193 5.10 8.24 -6.83
CA ASP A 193 6.37 8.96 -7.01
C ASP A 193 7.58 8.19 -6.43
N VAL A 194 7.42 7.56 -5.26
CA VAL A 194 8.44 6.66 -4.69
C VAL A 194 8.63 5.43 -5.59
N ALA A 195 7.54 4.82 -6.06
CA ALA A 195 7.60 3.64 -6.92
C ALA A 195 8.29 3.93 -8.27
N SER A 196 7.94 5.04 -8.92
CA SER A 196 8.54 5.50 -10.18
C SER A 196 10.03 5.78 -10.06
N GLU A 197 10.47 6.39 -8.95
CA GLU A 197 11.90 6.64 -8.72
C GLU A 197 12.66 5.36 -8.38
N ALA A 198 12.04 4.43 -7.66
CA ALA A 198 12.65 3.14 -7.34
C ALA A 198 12.83 2.24 -8.58
N PHE A 199 11.83 2.23 -9.47
CA PHE A 199 11.77 1.41 -10.67
C PHE A 199 11.50 2.26 -11.92
N PRO A 200 12.53 2.96 -12.45
CA PRO A 200 12.39 3.79 -13.64
C PRO A 200 12.11 3.00 -14.92
N ASP A 201 12.26 1.68 -14.88
CA ASP A 201 11.93 0.76 -15.97
C ASP A 201 10.42 0.45 -16.08
N ILE A 202 9.63 0.83 -15.08
CA ILE A 202 8.17 0.71 -15.16
C ILE A 202 7.65 1.77 -16.13
N VAL A 203 7.06 1.31 -17.23
CA VAL A 203 6.20 2.12 -18.09
C VAL A 203 4.86 2.26 -17.39
N TRP A 204 4.32 3.46 -17.22
CA TRP A 204 3.00 3.69 -16.61
C TRP A 204 1.95 3.98 -17.70
N GLY A 205 0.73 3.47 -17.53
CA GLY A 205 -0.36 3.67 -18.49
C GLY A 205 -0.40 2.62 -19.61
N GLY A 206 -1.47 2.66 -20.41
CA GLY A 206 -1.61 1.85 -21.63
C GLY A 206 -1.93 0.37 -21.39
N ARG A 207 -2.54 0.02 -20.25
CA ARG A 207 -2.86 -1.36 -19.86
C ARG A 207 -4.36 -1.70 -19.88
N SER A 208 -5.20 -0.85 -20.48
CA SER A 208 -6.67 -0.96 -20.56
C SER A 208 -7.22 -1.37 -21.92
#